data_AF-A0A2V7PP93-F1
#
_entry.id   AF-A0A2V7PP93-F1
#
_cell.length_a   1.000
_cell.length_b   1.000
_cell.length_c   1.000
_cell.angle_alpha   90.00
_cell.angle_beta   90.00
_cell.angle_gamma   90.00
#
_symmetry.space_group_name_H-M   'P 1'
#
loop_
_entity.id
_entity.type
_entity.pdbx_description
1 polymer ?
#
loop_
_entity_poly.entity_id
_entity_poly.type
_entity_poly.pdbx_seq_one_letter_code
_entity_poly.pdbx_strand_id
1 'polypeptide(L)'
;MTALRCPRCGASFAPPARYCTRDGFVLIPADTPSPAPAPPGGFGLHRTGEGRIPLLSARRGDPASGLSGRVLEGRFQLEVRVGEGGMAYVYRARDRQSGRTVAVKVLMSRLTGDKEAVARLHREAQVATRLDHPNVCGVLAWGEASGMPFLVMPFLEGETLSRRETRHGPMPPALAVPLLVQLCHGLQHAHEAGVLHRDLKPENVMLVAEAGGGERAVVMDFGLAKESVAGAELTKLTATGIVLGTPEFMSPEQIRGKPLDARSDIFALGVLAFELLTGRLPFEGNTAQETMLAHLSGHPVGLREARKDVPEALERVIAKSLAHLPEGRFASMAEFGEALGKTQ
;
A
#
# COMPACT_ATOMS: atom_id res chain seq x y z
N MET A 1 4.02 -28.68 -0.95
CA MET A 1 4.13 -27.23 -1.17
C MET A 1 2.91 -26.81 -1.97
N THR A 2 1.96 -26.13 -1.34
CA THR A 2 0.67 -25.75 -1.94
C THR A 2 0.89 -24.70 -3.03
N ALA A 3 0.22 -24.84 -4.17
CA ALA A 3 0.28 -23.83 -5.22
C ALA A 3 -0.26 -22.49 -4.70
N LEU A 4 0.31 -21.38 -5.16
CA LEU A 4 -0.11 -20.03 -4.76
C LEU A 4 -0.85 -19.36 -5.90
N ARG A 5 -1.76 -18.42 -5.60
CA ARG A 5 -2.47 -17.62 -6.60
C ARG A 5 -2.54 -16.16 -6.19
N CYS A 6 -2.50 -15.26 -7.17
CA CYS A 6 -2.82 -13.86 -6.91
C CYS A 6 -4.34 -13.72 -6.77
N PRO A 7 -4.86 -13.19 -5.64
CA PRO A 7 -6.31 -12.99 -5.45
C PRO A 7 -6.89 -11.95 -6.40
N ARG A 8 -6.03 -11.15 -7.05
CA ARG A 8 -6.42 -10.04 -7.91
C ARG A 8 -6.43 -10.41 -9.39
N CYS A 9 -5.30 -10.85 -9.94
CA CYS A 9 -5.22 -11.21 -11.36
C CYS A 9 -5.44 -12.71 -11.64
N GLY A 10 -5.59 -13.53 -10.59
CA GLY A 10 -5.86 -14.97 -10.71
C GLY A 10 -4.68 -15.81 -11.20
N ALA A 11 -3.51 -15.22 -11.45
CA ALA A 11 -2.32 -15.94 -11.89
C ALA A 11 -1.83 -16.91 -10.80
N SER A 12 -1.41 -18.11 -11.21
CA SER A 12 -0.85 -19.13 -10.33
C SER A 12 0.68 -19.04 -10.28
N PHE A 13 1.24 -19.35 -9.12
CA PHE A 13 2.66 -19.26 -8.82
C PHE A 13 3.11 -20.49 -8.03
N ALA A 14 4.35 -20.92 -8.27
CA ALA A 14 4.99 -21.95 -7.48
C ALA A 14 5.64 -21.33 -6.23
N PRO A 15 5.61 -22.00 -5.07
CA PRO A 15 6.43 -21.61 -3.91
C PRO A 15 7.92 -21.56 -4.29
N PRO A 16 8.72 -20.64 -3.74
CA PRO A 16 8.43 -19.76 -2.61
C PRO A 16 7.96 -18.34 -3.00
N ALA A 17 7.35 -18.15 -4.19
CA ALA A 17 6.89 -16.82 -4.61
C ALA A 17 5.92 -16.20 -3.59
N ARG A 18 6.12 -14.94 -3.19
CA ARG A 18 5.27 -14.23 -2.22
C ARG A 18 4.38 -13.18 -2.83
N TYR A 19 4.87 -12.55 -3.90
CA TYR A 19 4.17 -11.47 -4.58
C TYR A 19 3.91 -11.84 -6.03
N CYS A 20 2.79 -11.36 -6.54
CA CYS A 20 2.45 -11.48 -7.94
C CYS A 20 3.39 -10.64 -8.79
N THR A 21 4.03 -11.26 -9.78
CA THR A 21 4.95 -10.56 -10.70
C THR A 21 4.25 -9.53 -11.61
N ARG A 22 2.92 -9.62 -11.74
CA ARG A 22 2.09 -8.73 -12.57
C ARG A 22 1.63 -7.49 -11.83
N ASP A 23 1.13 -7.63 -10.61
CA ASP A 23 0.47 -6.55 -9.86
C ASP A 23 1.06 -6.31 -8.47
N GLY A 24 2.09 -7.05 -8.08
CA GLY A 24 2.79 -6.91 -6.81
C GLY A 24 2.00 -7.39 -5.60
N PHE A 25 0.80 -7.92 -5.75
CA PHE A 25 -0.05 -8.32 -4.62
C PHE A 25 0.45 -9.61 -3.96
N VAL A 26 0.29 -9.72 -2.64
CA VAL A 26 0.61 -10.93 -1.87
C VAL A 26 -0.18 -12.12 -2.41
N LEU A 27 0.52 -13.23 -2.63
CA LEU A 27 -0.06 -14.47 -3.13
C LEU A 27 -0.71 -15.25 -1.97
N ILE A 28 -1.89 -15.81 -2.23
CA ILE A 28 -2.63 -16.65 -1.28
C ILE A 28 -2.55 -18.12 -1.71
N PRO A 29 -2.74 -19.09 -0.80
CA PRO A 29 -2.89 -20.49 -1.19
C PRO A 29 -3.99 -20.69 -2.25
N ALA A 30 -3.72 -21.51 -3.26
CA ALA A 30 -4.67 -21.78 -4.34
C ALA A 30 -5.98 -22.39 -3.81
N ASP A 31 -5.88 -23.17 -2.72
CA ASP A 31 -7.00 -23.84 -2.07
C ASP A 31 -7.80 -22.91 -1.13
N THR A 32 -7.36 -21.66 -0.94
CA THR A 32 -8.14 -20.67 -0.17
C THR A 32 -9.47 -20.42 -0.90
N PRO A 33 -10.63 -20.73 -0.29
CA PRO A 33 -11.92 -20.63 -0.96
C PRO A 33 -12.17 -19.20 -1.44
N SER A 34 -12.54 -19.06 -2.72
CA SER A 34 -13.04 -17.79 -3.24
C SER A 34 -14.30 -17.41 -2.44
N PRO A 35 -14.50 -16.13 -2.06
CA PRO A 35 -15.77 -15.73 -1.47
C PRO A 35 -16.88 -16.15 -2.44
N ALA A 36 -17.85 -16.90 -1.92
CA ALA A 36 -18.97 -17.38 -2.71
C ALA A 36 -19.68 -16.18 -3.34
N PRO A 37 -20.10 -16.25 -4.61
CA PRO A 37 -20.99 -15.23 -5.14
C PRO A 37 -22.22 -15.16 -4.25
N ALA A 38 -22.58 -13.94 -3.81
CA ALA A 38 -23.75 -13.72 -2.98
C ALA A 38 -24.97 -14.41 -3.61
N PRO A 39 -25.78 -15.14 -2.81
CA PRO A 39 -26.97 -15.78 -3.34
C PRO A 39 -27.91 -14.70 -3.90
N PRO A 40 -28.60 -14.96 -5.03
CA PRO A 40 -29.59 -14.02 -5.54
C PRO A 40 -30.72 -13.92 -4.51
N GLY A 41 -30.80 -12.78 -3.82
CA GLY A 41 -31.87 -12.47 -2.90
C GLY A 41 -33.22 -12.43 -3.62
N GLY A 42 -33.96 -13.53 -3.55
CA GLY A 42 -35.36 -13.60 -3.97
C GLY A 42 -36.24 -12.93 -2.93
N PHE A 43 -36.54 -11.64 -3.12
CA PHE A 43 -37.70 -11.03 -2.49
C PHE A 43 -38.93 -11.38 -3.33
N GLY A 44 -39.79 -12.23 -2.77
CA GLY A 44 -41.14 -12.44 -3.29
C GLY A 44 -41.95 -11.17 -3.09
N LEU A 45 -42.38 -10.57 -4.20
CA LEU A 45 -43.45 -9.57 -4.21
C LEU A 45 -44.38 -9.90 -5.37
N HIS A 46 -45.66 -9.93 -5.02
CA HIS A 46 -46.79 -10.22 -5.88
C HIS A 46 -46.77 -9.38 -7.17
N ARG A 47 -47.14 -10.04 -8.28
CA ARG A 47 -47.39 -9.46 -9.61
C ARG A 47 -48.42 -8.33 -9.54
N THR A 48 -48.15 -7.23 -10.24
CA THR A 48 -48.95 -6.66 -11.36
C THR A 48 -48.24 -5.44 -11.96
N GLY A 49 -48.35 -5.26 -13.28
CA GLY A 49 -48.09 -3.97 -13.94
C GLY A 49 -46.91 -3.93 -14.90
N GLU A 50 -47.22 -3.81 -16.19
CA GLU A 50 -46.30 -3.77 -17.32
C GLU A 50 -45.40 -2.52 -17.32
N GLY A 51 -44.10 -2.74 -17.53
CA GLY A 51 -43.12 -1.69 -17.76
C GLY A 51 -41.83 -2.32 -18.26
N ARG A 52 -41.54 -2.20 -19.56
CA ARG A 52 -40.32 -2.72 -20.20
C ARG A 52 -39.08 -2.14 -19.51
N ILE A 53 -38.37 -2.97 -18.75
CA ILE A 53 -37.01 -2.67 -18.25
C ILE A 53 -36.04 -2.87 -19.43
N PRO A 54 -35.21 -1.87 -19.81
CA PRO A 54 -34.21 -2.08 -20.83
C PRO A 54 -33.17 -3.09 -20.33
N LEU A 55 -32.93 -4.12 -21.16
CA LEU A 55 -31.88 -5.12 -20.97
C LEU A 55 -30.56 -4.42 -20.60
N LEU A 56 -30.04 -4.72 -19.41
CA LEU A 56 -28.70 -4.34 -18.95
C LEU A 56 -27.67 -4.88 -19.95
N SER A 57 -27.28 -4.00 -20.86
CA SER A 57 -26.16 -4.15 -21.77
C SER A 57 -24.91 -4.57 -21.01
N ALA A 58 -24.26 -5.64 -21.49
CA ALA A 58 -22.86 -6.03 -21.39
C ALA A 58 -21.98 -5.26 -20.36
N ARG A 59 -21.34 -6.02 -19.46
CA ARG A 59 -20.30 -5.56 -18.51
C ARG A 59 -19.30 -4.60 -19.20
N ARG A 60 -19.49 -3.30 -19.05
CA ARG A 60 -18.47 -2.30 -19.40
C ARG A 60 -17.42 -2.30 -18.30
N GLY A 61 -16.14 -2.35 -18.67
CA GLY A 61 -15.03 -2.18 -17.72
C GLY A 61 -15.09 -0.81 -17.03
N ASP A 62 -14.38 -0.67 -15.90
CA ASP A 62 -14.28 0.59 -15.17
C ASP A 62 -13.81 1.72 -16.12
N PRO A 63 -14.56 2.83 -16.26
CA PRO A 63 -14.19 3.95 -17.14
C PRO A 63 -12.78 4.48 -16.89
N ALA A 64 -12.29 4.42 -15.64
CA ALA A 64 -10.96 4.88 -15.26
C ALA A 64 -9.82 3.99 -15.78
N SER A 65 -10.12 2.79 -16.28
CA SER A 65 -9.12 1.82 -16.78
C SER A 65 -8.66 2.06 -18.22
N GLY A 66 -9.43 2.81 -19.01
CA GLY A 66 -9.23 3.00 -20.45
C GLY A 66 -8.86 4.43 -20.83
N LEU A 67 -8.02 5.10 -20.03
CA LEU A 67 -7.73 6.53 -20.21
C LEU A 67 -6.46 6.83 -21.02
N SER A 68 -5.72 5.82 -21.49
CA SER A 68 -4.56 6.03 -22.36
C SER A 68 -4.93 6.85 -23.60
N GLY A 69 -4.11 7.84 -23.95
CA GLY A 69 -4.35 8.79 -25.03
C GLY A 69 -5.29 9.96 -24.68
N ARG A 70 -5.94 9.94 -23.51
CA ARG A 70 -6.76 11.07 -23.03
C ARG A 70 -5.88 12.17 -22.42
N VAL A 71 -6.42 13.38 -22.41
CA VAL A 71 -5.81 14.53 -21.72
C VAL A 71 -6.72 14.96 -20.58
N LEU A 72 -6.25 14.85 -19.34
CA LEU A 72 -7.00 15.32 -18.17
C LEU A 72 -6.79 16.82 -17.97
N GLU A 73 -7.89 17.55 -17.78
CA GLU A 73 -7.93 19.00 -17.59
C GLU A 73 -7.15 19.80 -18.66
N GLY A 74 -7.06 19.27 -19.88
CA GLY A 74 -6.27 19.88 -20.96
C GLY A 74 -4.74 19.87 -20.75
N ARG A 75 -4.25 19.38 -19.61
CA ARG A 75 -2.84 19.47 -19.17
C ARG A 75 -2.12 18.13 -19.16
N PHE A 76 -2.71 17.09 -18.55
CA PHE A 76 -2.00 15.83 -18.33
C PHE A 76 -2.37 14.82 -19.42
N GLN A 77 -1.50 14.66 -20.40
CA GLN A 77 -1.68 13.67 -21.48
C GLN A 77 -1.26 12.30 -20.98
N LEU A 78 -2.24 11.42 -20.76
CA LEU A 78 -1.99 10.04 -20.30
C LEU A 78 -1.45 9.22 -21.47
N GLU A 79 -0.26 8.66 -21.32
CA GLU A 79 0.40 7.92 -22.40
C GLU A 79 0.10 6.43 -22.29
N VAL A 80 0.43 5.83 -21.14
CA VAL A 80 0.30 4.39 -20.91
C VAL A 80 -0.01 4.11 -19.44
N ARG A 81 -0.84 3.10 -19.20
CA ARG A 81 -1.10 2.57 -17.86
C ARG A 81 0.13 1.80 -17.38
N VAL A 82 0.71 2.23 -16.27
CA VAL A 82 1.92 1.62 -15.68
C VAL A 82 1.63 0.81 -14.41
N GLY A 83 0.46 0.99 -13.80
CA GLY A 83 0.08 0.28 -12.60
C GLY A 83 -1.42 0.22 -12.39
N GLU A 84 -1.81 -0.75 -11.59
CA GLU A 84 -3.17 -0.92 -11.09
C GLU A 84 -3.07 -1.14 -9.58
N GLY A 85 -3.70 -0.29 -8.77
CA GLY A 85 -3.84 -0.46 -7.31
C GLY A 85 -5.26 -0.88 -6.96
N GLY A 86 -5.53 -1.28 -5.71
CA GLY A 86 -6.88 -1.74 -5.30
C GLY A 86 -8.00 -0.70 -5.51
N MET A 87 -7.64 0.58 -5.64
CA MET A 87 -8.58 1.71 -5.69
C MET A 87 -8.30 2.69 -6.84
N ALA A 88 -7.25 2.46 -7.61
CA ALA A 88 -6.77 3.44 -8.60
C ALA A 88 -6.04 2.79 -9.76
N TYR A 89 -5.99 3.50 -10.88
CA TYR A 89 -5.12 3.22 -12.02
C TYR A 89 -3.98 4.24 -12.04
N VAL A 90 -2.75 3.80 -12.30
CA VAL A 90 -1.59 4.69 -12.42
C VAL A 90 -1.15 4.73 -13.87
N TYR A 91 -1.05 5.95 -14.41
CA TYR A 91 -0.63 6.21 -15.77
C TYR A 91 0.68 6.99 -15.79
N ARG A 92 1.60 6.61 -16.68
CA ARG A 92 2.65 7.52 -17.14
C ARG A 92 2.00 8.56 -18.03
N ALA A 93 2.31 9.82 -17.79
CA ALA A 93 1.72 10.93 -18.49
C ALA A 93 2.75 12.02 -18.79
N ARG A 94 2.45 12.85 -19.79
CA ARG A 94 3.17 14.09 -20.08
C ARG A 94 2.38 15.26 -19.50
N ASP A 95 3.00 16.04 -18.62
CA ASP A 95 2.49 17.36 -18.28
C ASP A 95 2.78 18.30 -19.45
N ARG A 96 1.74 18.68 -20.20
CA ARG A 96 1.88 19.52 -21.41
C ARG A 96 2.37 20.94 -21.10
N GLN A 97 2.21 21.40 -19.86
CA GLN A 97 2.64 22.73 -19.47
C GLN A 97 4.14 22.77 -19.19
N SER A 98 4.65 21.83 -18.38
CA SER A 98 6.07 21.77 -18.02
C SER A 98 6.92 20.96 -19.00
N GLY A 99 6.28 20.13 -19.83
CA GLY A 99 6.97 19.18 -20.67
C GLY A 99 7.64 18.04 -19.88
N ARG A 100 7.33 17.84 -18.60
CA ARG A 100 7.91 16.75 -17.80
C ARG A 100 7.05 15.48 -17.86
N THR A 101 7.68 14.33 -17.70
CA THR A 101 6.99 13.06 -17.45
C THR A 101 6.56 13.01 -15.99
N VAL A 102 5.30 12.63 -15.76
CA VAL A 102 4.66 12.53 -14.45
C VAL A 102 3.88 11.21 -14.34
N ALA A 103 3.60 10.78 -13.12
CA ALA A 103 2.65 9.71 -12.86
C ALA A 103 1.30 10.31 -12.47
N VAL A 104 0.21 9.80 -13.04
CA VAL A 104 -1.16 10.23 -12.73
C VAL A 104 -1.93 9.05 -12.16
N LYS A 105 -2.31 9.15 -10.90
CA LYS A 105 -3.12 8.15 -10.19
C LYS A 105 -4.58 8.57 -10.25
N VAL A 106 -5.38 7.87 -11.04
CA VAL A 106 -6.82 8.11 -11.22
C VAL A 106 -7.60 7.14 -10.35
N LEU A 107 -8.46 7.64 -9.47
CA LEU A 107 -9.29 6.79 -8.61
C LEU A 107 -10.40 6.10 -9.42
N MET A 108 -10.70 4.86 -9.05
CA MET A 108 -11.76 4.05 -9.67
C MET A 108 -13.15 4.66 -9.44
N SER A 109 -14.04 4.59 -10.43
CA SER A 109 -15.37 5.23 -10.38
C SER A 109 -16.27 4.70 -9.25
N ARG A 110 -16.00 3.51 -8.70
CA ARG A 110 -16.74 2.97 -7.55
C ARG A 110 -16.52 3.76 -6.24
N LEU A 111 -15.50 4.61 -6.19
CA LEU A 111 -15.17 5.45 -5.03
C LEU A 111 -15.65 6.89 -5.17
N THR A 112 -16.24 7.26 -6.31
CA THR A 112 -16.57 8.66 -6.64
C THR A 112 -18.01 9.06 -6.30
N GLY A 113 -18.81 8.13 -5.78
CA GLY A 113 -20.21 8.37 -5.40
C GLY A 113 -20.39 9.15 -4.09
N ASP A 114 -19.35 9.22 -3.25
CA ASP A 114 -19.39 9.90 -1.95
C ASP A 114 -18.65 11.24 -2.01
N LYS A 115 -19.42 12.34 -2.03
CA LYS A 115 -18.88 13.71 -2.06
C LYS A 115 -18.05 14.05 -0.82
N GLU A 116 -18.36 13.44 0.33
CA GLU A 116 -17.60 13.67 1.56
C GLU A 116 -16.24 12.98 1.50
N ALA A 117 -16.18 11.75 0.97
CA ALA A 117 -14.94 11.03 0.70
C ALA A 117 -14.03 11.79 -0.28
N VAL A 118 -14.59 12.33 -1.37
CA VAL A 118 -13.86 13.16 -2.33
C VAL A 118 -13.34 14.44 -1.68
N ALA A 119 -14.14 15.12 -0.85
CA ALA A 119 -13.69 16.31 -0.13
C ALA A 119 -12.58 16.01 0.89
N ARG A 120 -12.61 14.86 1.56
CA ARG A 120 -11.52 14.39 2.43
C ARG A 120 -10.25 14.13 1.64
N LEU A 121 -10.34 13.40 0.53
CA LEU A 121 -9.22 13.14 -0.38
C LEU A 121 -8.55 14.45 -0.84
N HIS A 122 -9.33 15.48 -1.19
CA HIS A 122 -8.77 16.77 -1.59
C HIS A 122 -7.99 17.45 -0.47
N ARG A 123 -8.50 17.43 0.77
CA ARG A 123 -7.78 17.97 1.93
C ARG A 123 -6.49 17.20 2.18
N GLU A 124 -6.54 15.88 2.14
CA GLU A 124 -5.37 15.03 2.32
C GLU A 124 -4.33 15.29 1.23
N ALA A 125 -4.75 15.37 -0.05
CA ALA A 125 -3.88 15.69 -1.18
C ALA A 125 -3.21 17.07 -1.02
N GLN A 126 -3.93 18.06 -0.50
CA GLN A 126 -3.37 19.39 -0.21
C GLN A 126 -2.31 19.37 0.90
N VAL A 127 -2.41 18.50 1.90
CA VAL A 127 -1.34 18.35 2.90
C VAL A 127 -0.14 17.65 2.27
N ALA A 128 -0.37 16.63 1.43
CA ALA A 128 0.70 15.90 0.76
C ALA A 128 1.49 16.70 -0.29
N THR A 129 0.96 17.81 -0.81
CA THR A 129 1.76 18.73 -1.66
C THR A 129 2.84 19.48 -0.90
N ARG A 130 2.78 19.50 0.45
CA ARG A 130 3.82 20.09 1.31
C ARG A 130 5.01 19.16 1.54
N LEU A 131 4.88 17.89 1.16
CA LEU A 131 5.93 16.90 1.33
C LEU A 131 6.97 17.06 0.21
N ASP A 132 8.03 17.80 0.52
CA ASP A 132 9.22 17.93 -0.32
C ASP A 132 10.44 17.29 0.37
N HIS A 133 10.73 16.03 0.01
CA HIS A 133 11.87 15.29 0.54
C HIS A 133 12.33 14.22 -0.46
N PRO A 134 13.64 13.97 -0.64
CA PRO A 134 14.15 13.00 -1.61
C PRO A 134 13.64 11.57 -1.38
N ASN A 135 13.32 11.18 -0.14
CA ASN A 135 12.79 9.85 0.17
C ASN A 135 11.25 9.78 0.22
N VAL A 136 10.55 10.82 -0.28
CA VAL A 136 9.08 10.88 -0.35
C VAL A 136 8.63 11.23 -1.77
N CYS A 137 7.67 10.47 -2.30
CA CYS A 137 6.98 10.80 -3.53
C CYS A 137 5.85 11.80 -3.21
N GLY A 138 6.17 13.10 -3.26
CA GLY A 138 5.22 14.17 -3.02
C GLY A 138 4.15 14.28 -4.10
N VAL A 139 3.03 14.93 -3.76
CA VAL A 139 1.97 15.26 -4.74
C VAL A 139 2.32 16.58 -5.42
N LEU A 140 2.35 16.59 -6.77
CA LEU A 140 2.60 17.79 -7.57
C LEU A 140 1.33 18.59 -7.82
N ALA A 141 0.23 17.89 -8.08
CA ALA A 141 -1.07 18.47 -8.35
C ALA A 141 -2.17 17.44 -8.10
N TRP A 142 -3.41 17.90 -8.01
CA TRP A 142 -4.60 17.06 -7.94
C TRP A 142 -5.73 17.75 -8.71
N GLY A 143 -6.72 16.98 -9.14
CA GLY A 143 -7.86 17.51 -9.88
C GLY A 143 -8.99 16.49 -10.01
N GLU A 144 -9.98 16.83 -10.82
CA GLU A 144 -11.11 15.95 -11.12
C GLU A 144 -11.43 16.01 -12.62
N ALA A 145 -11.47 14.86 -13.28
CA ALA A 145 -11.83 14.76 -14.68
C ALA A 145 -13.00 13.81 -14.87
N SER A 146 -14.12 14.33 -15.38
CA SER A 146 -15.34 13.53 -15.64
C SER A 146 -15.84 12.76 -14.41
N GLY A 147 -15.82 13.37 -13.23
CA GLY A 147 -16.24 12.73 -11.99
C GLY A 147 -15.18 11.81 -11.35
N MET A 148 -13.97 11.75 -11.91
CA MET A 148 -12.88 10.91 -11.41
C MET A 148 -11.78 11.78 -10.79
N PRO A 149 -11.58 11.72 -9.47
CA PRO A 149 -10.46 12.36 -8.82
C PRO A 149 -9.15 11.76 -9.32
N PHE A 150 -8.16 12.61 -9.53
CA PHE A 150 -6.81 12.17 -9.86
C PHE A 150 -5.75 12.95 -9.08
N LEU A 151 -4.62 12.29 -8.84
CA LEU A 151 -3.42 12.85 -8.25
C LEU A 151 -2.28 12.78 -9.26
N VAL A 152 -1.45 13.81 -9.28
CA VAL A 152 -0.26 13.91 -10.11
C VAL A 152 0.96 13.90 -9.20
N MET A 153 1.91 13.03 -9.50
CA MET A 153 3.13 12.83 -8.71
C MET A 153 4.34 12.68 -9.64
N PRO A 154 5.58 12.82 -9.14
CA PRO A 154 6.77 12.55 -9.92
C PRO A 154 6.71 11.13 -10.51
N PHE A 155 7.10 10.99 -11.79
CA PHE A 155 7.31 9.67 -12.35
C PHE A 155 8.68 9.16 -11.90
N LEU A 156 8.69 8.16 -11.01
CA LEU A 156 9.92 7.54 -10.53
C LEU A 156 10.33 6.40 -11.47
N GLU A 157 11.52 6.51 -12.06
CA GLU A 157 12.10 5.46 -12.88
C GLU A 157 12.86 4.48 -11.98
N GLY A 158 12.23 3.36 -11.68
CA GLY A 158 12.76 2.39 -10.72
C GLY A 158 11.89 1.14 -10.63
N GLU A 159 12.06 0.41 -9.54
CA GLU A 159 11.23 -0.75 -9.23
C GLU A 159 10.74 -0.72 -7.79
N THR A 160 9.60 -1.38 -7.53
CA THR A 160 9.09 -1.50 -6.16
C THR A 160 9.97 -2.44 -5.34
N LEU A 161 10.03 -2.20 -4.03
CA LEU A 161 10.75 -3.09 -3.10
C LEU A 161 10.18 -4.51 -3.15
N SER A 162 8.86 -4.67 -3.29
CA SER A 162 8.22 -5.98 -3.49
C SER A 162 8.72 -6.74 -4.73
N ARG A 163 8.98 -6.02 -5.84
CA ARG A 163 9.55 -6.60 -7.06
C ARG A 163 11.02 -6.98 -6.87
N ARG A 164 11.78 -6.15 -6.16
CA ARG A 164 13.16 -6.43 -5.76
C ARG A 164 13.25 -7.71 -4.92
N GLU A 165 12.40 -7.85 -3.90
CA GLU A 165 12.31 -9.05 -3.06
C GLU A 165 11.90 -10.30 -3.86
N THR A 166 10.95 -10.18 -4.78
CA THR A 166 10.55 -11.30 -5.64
C THR A 166 11.70 -11.78 -6.53
N ARG A 167 12.54 -10.86 -7.03
CA ARG A 167 13.63 -11.19 -7.95
C ARG A 167 14.89 -11.69 -7.23
N HIS A 168 15.21 -11.14 -6.07
CA HIS A 168 16.48 -11.39 -5.38
C HIS A 168 16.34 -12.13 -4.04
N GLY A 169 15.13 -12.22 -3.50
CA GLY A 169 14.88 -12.78 -2.17
C GLY A 169 15.32 -11.83 -1.05
N PRO A 170 15.61 -12.38 0.15
CA PRO A 170 16.03 -11.61 1.31
C PRO A 170 17.31 -10.82 1.07
N MET A 171 17.38 -9.60 1.60
CA MET A 171 18.48 -8.67 1.40
C MET A 171 19.50 -8.76 2.54
N PRO A 172 20.82 -8.75 2.28
CA PRO A 172 21.84 -8.65 3.32
C PRO A 172 21.69 -7.39 4.18
N PRO A 173 21.98 -7.45 5.50
CA PRO A 173 21.90 -6.27 6.38
C PRO A 173 22.65 -5.05 5.86
N ALA A 174 23.83 -5.25 5.27
CA ALA A 174 24.66 -4.19 4.70
C ALA A 174 23.97 -3.41 3.56
N LEU A 175 23.00 -4.01 2.85
CA LEU A 175 22.22 -3.36 1.80
C LEU A 175 20.85 -2.88 2.32
N ALA A 176 20.25 -3.62 3.24
CA ALA A 176 18.92 -3.31 3.77
C ALA A 176 18.92 -2.10 4.71
N VAL A 177 19.89 -2.03 5.64
CA VAL A 177 19.93 -0.97 6.66
C VAL A 177 20.03 0.44 6.04
N PRO A 178 20.90 0.71 5.04
CA PRO A 178 20.92 2.01 4.39
C PRO A 178 19.58 2.43 3.77
N LEU A 179 18.85 1.48 3.16
CA LEU A 179 17.52 1.75 2.60
C LEU A 179 16.50 2.04 3.71
N LEU A 180 16.51 1.27 4.79
CA LEU A 180 15.61 1.49 5.94
C LEU A 180 15.85 2.86 6.59
N VAL A 181 17.10 3.29 6.74
CA VAL A 181 17.45 4.62 7.26
C VAL A 181 16.91 5.72 6.34
N GLN A 182 17.05 5.57 5.02
CA GLN A 182 16.45 6.50 4.05
C GLN A 182 14.92 6.59 4.18
N LEU A 183 14.25 5.45 4.39
CA LEU A 183 12.80 5.42 4.64
C LEU A 183 12.43 6.13 5.95
N CYS A 184 13.22 5.95 7.02
CA CYS A 184 13.05 6.69 8.27
C CYS A 184 13.13 8.20 8.05
N HIS A 185 14.08 8.70 7.25
CA HIS A 185 14.17 10.14 6.94
C HIS A 185 12.92 10.65 6.22
N GLY A 186 12.45 9.92 5.20
CA GLY A 186 11.24 10.31 4.46
C GLY A 186 9.98 10.30 5.34
N LEU A 187 9.82 9.27 6.17
CA LEU A 187 8.67 9.16 7.07
C LEU A 187 8.72 10.20 8.20
N GLN A 188 9.91 10.50 8.74
CA GLN A 188 10.08 11.58 9.71
C GLN A 188 9.63 12.93 9.14
N HIS A 189 10.06 13.26 7.92
CA HIS A 189 9.63 14.49 7.23
C HIS A 189 8.10 14.57 7.08
N ALA A 190 7.47 13.45 6.73
CA ALA A 190 6.00 13.39 6.66
C ALA A 190 5.33 13.58 8.03
N HIS A 191 5.87 12.95 9.07
CA HIS A 191 5.36 13.06 10.44
C HIS A 191 5.45 14.49 10.98
N GLU A 192 6.53 15.21 10.68
CA GLU A 192 6.70 16.64 11.02
C GLU A 192 5.68 17.54 10.31
N ALA A 193 5.26 17.15 9.10
CA ALA A 193 4.17 17.79 8.38
C ALA A 193 2.76 17.35 8.85
N GLY A 194 2.67 16.49 9.87
CA GLY A 194 1.41 15.96 10.40
C GLY A 194 0.76 14.88 9.53
N VAL A 195 1.52 14.25 8.63
CA VAL A 195 1.02 13.21 7.71
C VAL A 195 1.52 11.85 8.15
N LEU A 196 0.59 10.92 8.41
CA LEU A 196 0.88 9.51 8.64
C LEU A 196 0.75 8.71 7.33
N HIS A 197 1.56 7.66 7.17
CA HIS A 197 1.52 6.82 5.99
C HIS A 197 0.34 5.82 6.00
N ARG A 198 0.16 5.06 7.10
CA ARG A 198 -0.98 4.14 7.37
C ARG A 198 -1.12 2.89 6.47
N ASP A 199 -0.34 2.81 5.39
CA ASP A 199 -0.28 1.62 4.51
C ASP A 199 1.16 1.28 4.09
N LEU A 200 2.12 1.39 5.01
CA LEU A 200 3.52 1.18 4.63
C LEU A 200 3.77 -0.32 4.39
N LYS A 201 4.28 -0.63 3.20
CA LYS A 201 4.56 -2.00 2.72
C LYS A 201 5.51 -1.96 1.51
N PRO A 202 6.14 -3.08 1.12
CA PRO A 202 7.11 -3.11 0.03
C PRO A 202 6.59 -2.60 -1.32
N GLU A 203 5.29 -2.72 -1.62
CA GLU A 203 4.69 -2.19 -2.85
C GLU A 203 4.65 -0.66 -2.88
N ASN A 204 4.67 -0.01 -1.72
CA ASN A 204 4.63 1.44 -1.56
C ASN A 204 6.04 2.04 -1.39
N VAL A 205 7.09 1.28 -1.66
CA VAL A 205 8.48 1.76 -1.66
C VAL A 205 9.07 1.56 -3.06
N MET A 206 9.55 2.64 -3.68
CA MET A 206 10.28 2.59 -4.95
C MET A 206 11.78 2.68 -4.70
N LEU A 207 12.55 1.80 -5.33
CA LEU A 207 14.00 1.89 -5.43
C LEU A 207 14.35 2.55 -6.77
N VAL A 208 15.00 3.71 -6.70
CA VAL A 208 15.41 4.50 -7.84
C VAL A 208 16.93 4.47 -7.93
N ALA A 209 17.47 4.09 -9.09
CA ALA A 209 18.91 4.10 -9.31
C ALA A 209 19.43 5.55 -9.33
N GLU A 210 20.54 5.80 -8.64
CA GLU A 210 21.21 7.09 -8.66
C GLU A 210 22.41 7.08 -9.61
N ALA A 211 22.71 8.24 -10.20
CA ALA A 211 23.81 8.38 -11.16
C ALA A 211 25.19 7.98 -10.60
N GLY A 212 25.35 7.99 -9.27
CA GLY A 212 26.56 7.58 -8.55
C GLY A 212 26.68 6.07 -8.27
N GLY A 213 25.75 5.23 -8.76
CA GLY A 213 25.78 3.78 -8.56
C GLY A 213 25.13 3.27 -7.27
N GLY A 214 24.42 4.15 -6.55
CA GLY A 214 23.61 3.80 -5.38
C GLY A 214 22.13 3.67 -5.71
N GLU A 215 21.33 3.33 -4.69
CA GLU A 215 19.88 3.28 -4.77
C GLU A 215 19.25 4.22 -3.75
N ARG A 216 18.24 4.96 -4.19
CA ARG A 216 17.41 5.80 -3.33
C ARG A 216 16.07 5.14 -3.08
N ALA A 217 15.72 4.94 -1.82
CA ALA A 217 14.41 4.46 -1.40
C ALA A 217 13.43 5.65 -1.32
N VAL A 218 12.28 5.53 -1.97
CA VAL A 218 11.25 6.56 -2.01
C VAL A 218 9.92 5.99 -1.56
N VAL A 219 9.36 6.55 -0.49
CA VAL A 219 8.03 6.21 0.01
C VAL A 219 6.98 6.80 -0.92
N MET A 220 6.07 5.97 -1.41
CA MET A 220 4.97 6.32 -2.30
C MET A 220 3.63 6.17 -1.57
N ASP A 221 2.57 6.76 -2.12
CA ASP A 221 1.20 6.39 -1.74
C ASP A 221 0.90 6.53 -0.24
N PHE A 222 1.27 7.67 0.35
CA PHE A 222 0.74 8.10 1.64
C PHE A 222 -0.78 7.93 1.63
N GLY A 223 -1.36 7.49 2.75
CA GLY A 223 -2.72 6.93 2.85
C GLY A 223 -3.92 7.85 2.56
N LEU A 224 -3.76 8.79 1.62
CA LEU A 224 -4.69 9.84 1.16
C LEU A 224 -6.11 9.36 0.83
N ALA A 225 -6.27 8.05 0.53
CA ALA A 225 -7.54 7.44 0.17
C ALA A 225 -8.15 6.58 1.27
N LYS A 226 -7.40 6.26 2.35
CA LYS A 226 -7.84 5.32 3.37
C LYS A 226 -8.69 5.98 4.45
N GLU A 227 -8.35 7.19 4.88
CA GLU A 227 -9.15 7.92 5.89
C GLU A 227 -10.50 8.39 5.29
N SER A 228 -10.45 8.78 4.02
CA SER A 228 -11.60 9.21 3.22
C SER A 228 -12.67 8.13 3.05
N VAL A 229 -12.29 6.85 3.06
CA VAL A 229 -13.19 5.68 3.04
C VAL A 229 -13.50 5.18 4.46
N ALA A 230 -12.54 5.31 5.39
CA ALA A 230 -12.64 4.80 6.76
C ALA A 230 -13.73 5.44 7.61
N GLY A 231 -14.04 6.73 7.39
CA GLY A 231 -14.98 7.49 8.22
C GLY A 231 -16.43 6.97 8.27
N ALA A 232 -16.84 6.13 7.31
CA ALA A 232 -18.19 5.57 7.25
C ALA A 232 -18.24 4.02 7.12
N GLU A 233 -17.14 3.37 6.73
CA GLU A 233 -17.15 1.98 6.26
C GLU A 233 -16.25 1.02 7.06
N LEU A 234 -15.44 1.48 8.03
CA LEU A 234 -14.63 0.54 8.85
C LEU A 234 -15.50 -0.43 9.66
N THR A 235 -16.71 -0.01 10.03
CA THR A 235 -17.69 -0.82 10.78
C THR A 235 -18.53 -1.73 9.89
N LYS A 236 -18.61 -1.48 8.56
CA LYS A 236 -19.38 -2.28 7.60
C LYS A 236 -18.53 -3.29 6.83
N LEU A 237 -17.25 -2.98 6.60
CA LEU A 237 -16.32 -3.83 5.85
C LEU A 237 -15.96 -5.12 6.62
N THR A 238 -15.90 -5.05 7.95
CA THR A 238 -15.76 -6.24 8.82
C THR A 238 -16.95 -7.20 8.71
N ALA A 239 -18.17 -6.69 8.46
CA ALA A 239 -19.37 -7.52 8.30
C ALA A 239 -19.46 -8.25 6.95
N THR A 240 -18.67 -7.84 5.94
CA THR A 240 -18.64 -8.45 4.59
C THR A 240 -17.39 -9.29 4.33
N GLY A 241 -16.45 -9.35 5.28
CA GLY A 241 -15.19 -10.09 5.14
C GLY A 241 -14.17 -9.44 4.20
N ILE A 242 -14.42 -8.20 3.74
CA ILE A 242 -13.49 -7.45 2.87
C ILE A 242 -12.57 -6.64 3.77
N VAL A 243 -11.36 -7.16 4.04
CA VAL A 243 -10.32 -6.42 4.75
C VAL A 243 -9.72 -5.36 3.81
N LEU A 244 -9.88 -4.09 4.15
CA LEU A 244 -9.33 -2.98 3.38
C LEU A 244 -7.88 -2.70 3.81
N GLY A 245 -6.92 -3.29 3.12
CA GLY A 245 -5.48 -3.10 3.36
C GLY A 245 -4.69 -4.40 3.32
N THR A 246 -3.41 -4.33 3.69
CA THR A 246 -2.51 -5.49 3.78
C THR A 246 -2.33 -5.79 5.28
N PRO A 247 -3.17 -6.66 5.89
CA PRO A 247 -3.18 -6.92 7.34
C PRO A 247 -1.81 -7.26 7.91
N GLU A 248 -0.94 -7.82 7.08
CA GLU A 248 0.45 -8.21 7.36
C GLU A 248 1.33 -7.07 7.87
N PHE A 249 1.03 -5.80 7.56
CA PHE A 249 1.83 -4.64 7.99
C PHE A 249 1.08 -3.70 8.94
N MET A 250 -0.18 -4.02 9.28
CA MET A 250 -0.98 -3.13 10.12
C MET A 250 -0.48 -3.12 11.56
N SER A 251 -0.45 -1.94 12.18
CA SER A 251 -0.15 -1.86 13.61
C SER A 251 -1.31 -2.41 14.47
N PRO A 252 -1.03 -2.89 15.69
CA PRO A 252 -2.05 -3.40 16.60
C PRO A 252 -3.14 -2.36 16.94
N GLU A 253 -2.79 -1.09 16.99
CA GLU A 253 -3.73 0.02 17.20
C GLU A 253 -4.59 0.30 15.96
N GLN A 254 -4.04 0.14 14.75
CA GLN A 254 -4.80 0.24 13.49
C GLN A 254 -5.84 -0.87 13.38
N ILE A 255 -5.46 -2.11 13.72
CA ILE A 255 -6.39 -3.25 13.75
C ILE A 255 -7.53 -3.02 14.77
N ARG A 256 -7.22 -2.38 15.91
CA ARG A 256 -8.21 -2.03 16.94
C ARG A 256 -9.04 -0.78 16.61
N GLY A 257 -8.76 -0.08 15.51
CA GLY A 257 -9.41 1.19 15.18
C GLY A 257 -9.15 2.30 16.21
N LYS A 258 -8.02 2.25 16.92
CA LYS A 258 -7.60 3.31 17.85
C LYS A 258 -6.99 4.50 17.09
N PRO A 259 -6.93 5.69 17.71
CA PRO A 259 -6.18 6.81 17.15
C PRO A 259 -4.74 6.41 16.82
N LEU A 260 -4.27 6.83 15.66
CA LEU A 260 -2.92 6.53 15.16
C LEU A 260 -2.00 7.72 15.35
N ASP A 261 -0.74 7.43 15.61
CA ASP A 261 0.36 8.39 15.60
C ASP A 261 1.54 7.87 14.74
N ALA A 262 2.65 8.59 14.74
CA ALA A 262 3.87 8.21 14.02
C ALA A 262 4.36 6.79 14.34
N ARG A 263 4.07 6.27 15.54
CA ARG A 263 4.54 4.96 15.99
C ARG A 263 3.81 3.81 15.31
N SER A 264 2.65 4.06 14.70
CA SER A 264 1.98 3.09 13.81
C SER A 264 2.81 2.82 12.56
N ASP A 265 3.39 3.86 11.95
CA ASP A 265 4.27 3.70 10.80
C ASP A 265 5.61 3.05 11.21
N ILE A 266 6.11 3.31 12.43
CA ILE A 266 7.33 2.67 12.97
C ILE A 266 7.14 1.15 13.03
N PHE A 267 5.98 0.70 13.52
CA PHE A 267 5.64 -0.72 13.55
C PHE A 267 5.61 -1.32 12.15
N ALA A 268 4.93 -0.66 11.20
CA ALA A 268 4.85 -1.13 9.82
C ALA A 268 6.23 -1.20 9.15
N LEU A 269 7.11 -0.23 9.39
CA LEU A 269 8.49 -0.25 8.91
C LEU A 269 9.31 -1.36 9.57
N GLY A 270 9.05 -1.67 10.85
CA GLY A 270 9.62 -2.82 11.55
C GLY A 270 9.26 -4.16 10.91
N VAL A 271 8.00 -4.32 10.52
CA VAL A 271 7.52 -5.51 9.80
C VAL A 271 8.21 -5.61 8.44
N LEU A 272 8.24 -4.50 7.68
CA LEU A 272 8.92 -4.41 6.39
C LEU A 272 10.42 -4.73 6.52
N ALA A 273 11.11 -4.22 7.54
CA ALA A 273 12.52 -4.50 7.78
C ALA A 273 12.76 -5.99 8.06
N PHE A 274 11.90 -6.61 8.88
CA PHE A 274 11.97 -8.05 9.15
C PHE A 274 11.81 -8.86 7.87
N GLU A 275 10.82 -8.51 7.04
CA GLU A 275 10.59 -9.17 5.76
C GLU A 275 11.75 -8.98 4.79
N LEU A 276 12.23 -7.75 4.63
CA LEU A 276 13.33 -7.45 3.74
C LEU A 276 14.58 -8.27 4.09
N LEU A 277 14.83 -8.48 5.38
CA LEU A 277 15.99 -9.22 5.87
C LEU A 277 15.81 -10.74 5.83
N THR A 278 14.60 -11.26 6.00
CA THR A 278 14.38 -12.72 6.18
C THR A 278 13.64 -13.37 5.02
N GLY A 279 12.96 -12.56 4.20
CA GLY A 279 11.93 -12.99 3.28
C GLY A 279 10.79 -13.71 3.98
N ARG A 280 10.49 -13.38 5.25
CA ARG A 280 9.40 -13.92 6.08
C ARG A 280 8.71 -12.79 6.84
N LEU A 281 7.47 -12.99 7.28
CA LEU A 281 6.80 -12.01 8.14
C LEU A 281 7.09 -12.34 9.62
N PRO A 282 7.18 -11.34 10.51
CA PRO A 282 7.40 -11.58 11.93
C PRO A 282 6.17 -12.19 12.62
N PHE A 283 4.97 -11.91 12.11
CA PHE A 283 3.72 -12.49 12.59
C PHE A 283 3.13 -13.38 11.49
N GLU A 284 2.94 -14.66 11.80
CA GLU A 284 2.44 -15.64 10.84
C GLU A 284 0.94 -15.89 11.07
N GLY A 285 0.19 -15.99 9.97
CA GLY A 285 -1.22 -16.37 9.95
C GLY A 285 -1.58 -16.94 8.58
N ASN A 286 -2.43 -17.97 8.55
CA ASN A 286 -2.87 -18.59 7.29
C ASN A 286 -4.05 -17.84 6.66
N THR A 287 -4.69 -16.96 7.43
CA THR A 287 -5.81 -16.10 7.01
C THR A 287 -5.56 -14.67 7.48
N ALA A 288 -6.22 -13.71 6.83
CA ALA A 288 -6.16 -12.30 7.23
C ALA A 288 -6.54 -12.10 8.71
N GLN A 289 -7.55 -12.84 9.19
CA GLN A 289 -8.00 -12.83 10.58
C GLN A 289 -6.93 -13.39 11.53
N GLU A 290 -6.30 -14.50 11.17
CA GLU A 290 -5.19 -15.07 11.96
C GLU A 290 -4.01 -14.12 12.04
N THR A 291 -3.62 -13.50 10.92
CA THR A 291 -2.55 -12.50 10.90
C THR A 291 -2.88 -11.30 11.77
N MET A 292 -4.11 -10.77 11.68
CA MET A 292 -4.56 -9.69 12.57
C MET A 292 -4.50 -10.09 14.05
N LEU A 293 -4.94 -11.31 14.40
CA LEU A 293 -4.85 -11.80 15.77
C LEU A 293 -3.39 -11.95 16.24
N ALA A 294 -2.50 -12.41 15.37
CA ALA A 294 -1.07 -12.51 15.64
C ALA A 294 -0.46 -11.13 15.92
N HIS A 295 -0.84 -10.09 15.20
CA HIS A 295 -0.43 -8.72 15.51
C HIS A 295 -1.01 -8.19 16.83
N LEU A 296 -2.17 -8.67 17.27
CA LEU A 296 -2.81 -8.19 18.49
C LEU A 296 -2.26 -8.81 19.77
N SER A 297 -1.84 -10.08 19.71
CA SER A 297 -1.48 -10.89 20.89
C SER A 297 -0.38 -11.93 20.66
N GLY A 298 0.10 -12.12 19.43
CA GLY A 298 1.15 -13.08 19.10
C GLY A 298 2.54 -12.56 19.44
N HIS A 299 3.53 -13.45 19.59
CA HIS A 299 4.92 -13.01 19.73
C HIS A 299 5.55 -12.99 18.34
N PRO A 300 6.24 -11.91 17.92
CA PRO A 300 6.94 -11.91 16.66
C PRO A 300 8.06 -12.95 16.69
N VAL A 301 8.27 -13.65 15.57
CA VAL A 301 9.41 -14.54 15.38
C VAL A 301 10.71 -13.73 15.57
N GLY A 302 11.71 -14.32 16.24
CA GLY A 302 13.00 -13.66 16.43
C GLY A 302 13.72 -13.44 15.10
N LEU A 303 14.36 -12.28 14.92
CA LEU A 303 15.04 -11.99 13.65
C LEU A 303 16.23 -12.94 13.43
N ARG A 304 16.98 -13.27 14.48
CA ARG A 304 18.09 -14.21 14.42
C ARG A 304 17.66 -15.67 14.43
N GLU A 305 16.44 -15.94 14.88
CA GLU A 305 15.79 -17.25 14.71
C GLU A 305 15.49 -17.49 13.22
N ALA A 306 14.94 -16.49 12.53
CA ALA A 306 14.65 -16.55 11.10
C ALA A 306 15.92 -16.45 10.23
N ARG A 307 16.93 -15.69 10.68
CA ARG A 307 18.17 -15.43 9.92
C ARG A 307 19.40 -15.24 10.83
N LYS A 308 20.22 -16.29 10.96
CA LYS A 308 21.33 -16.38 11.93
C LYS A 308 22.48 -15.38 11.72
N ASP A 309 22.71 -14.91 10.49
CA ASP A 309 23.80 -13.98 10.13
C ASP A 309 23.49 -12.51 10.45
N VAL A 310 22.31 -12.21 11.01
CA VAL A 310 21.94 -10.86 11.43
C VAL A 310 22.65 -10.46 12.73
N PRO A 311 23.24 -9.25 12.82
CA PRO A 311 23.80 -8.73 14.07
C PRO A 311 22.76 -8.63 15.20
N GLU A 312 23.16 -8.95 16.43
CA GLU A 312 22.27 -8.89 17.60
C GLU A 312 21.74 -7.46 17.85
N ALA A 313 22.56 -6.45 17.55
CA ALA A 313 22.12 -5.04 17.63
C ALA A 313 20.94 -4.76 16.70
N LEU A 314 20.96 -5.28 15.48
CA LEU A 314 19.89 -5.11 14.50
C LEU A 314 18.61 -5.83 14.93
N GLU A 315 18.73 -7.04 15.48
CA GLU A 315 17.58 -7.75 16.06
C GLU A 315 16.92 -6.96 17.19
N ARG A 316 17.70 -6.41 18.14
CA ARG A 316 17.14 -5.61 19.24
C ARG A 316 16.40 -4.37 18.73
N VAL A 317 16.94 -3.70 17.73
CA VAL A 317 16.34 -2.50 17.13
C VAL A 317 15.02 -2.84 16.44
N ILE A 318 14.99 -3.89 15.61
CA ILE A 318 13.76 -4.33 14.93
C ILE A 318 12.73 -4.83 15.95
N ALA A 319 13.13 -5.62 16.94
CA ALA A 319 12.23 -6.10 17.99
C ALA A 319 11.56 -4.96 18.77
N LYS A 320 12.30 -3.88 19.09
CA LYS A 320 11.73 -2.68 19.74
C LYS A 320 10.68 -2.01 18.86
N SER A 321 10.89 -1.93 17.53
CA SER A 321 9.89 -1.35 16.61
C SER A 321 8.58 -2.17 16.55
N LEU A 322 8.65 -3.48 16.83
CA LEU A 322 7.53 -4.42 16.81
C LEU A 322 6.80 -4.57 18.15
N ALA A 323 7.07 -3.72 19.14
CA ALA A 323 6.35 -3.75 20.41
C ALA A 323 4.84 -3.54 20.20
N HIS A 324 4.00 -4.33 20.88
CA HIS A 324 2.54 -4.26 20.73
C HIS A 324 1.96 -2.90 21.15
N LEU A 325 2.47 -2.37 22.26
CA LEU A 325 2.10 -1.06 22.78
C LEU A 325 2.96 0.01 22.09
N PRO A 326 2.36 1.09 21.53
CA PRO A 326 3.12 2.18 20.92
C PRO A 326 4.20 2.76 21.83
N GLU A 327 3.96 2.82 23.14
CA GLU A 327 4.90 3.34 24.15
C GLU A 327 6.15 2.46 24.32
N GLY A 328 6.10 1.21 23.88
CA GLY A 328 7.25 0.30 23.85
C GLY A 328 8.14 0.48 22.62
N ARG A 329 7.73 1.30 21.64
CA ARG A 329 8.46 1.53 20.39
C ARG A 329 9.40 2.74 20.51
N PHE A 330 10.05 3.09 19.41
CA PHE A 330 10.78 4.36 19.29
C PHE A 330 9.82 5.55 19.32
N ALA A 331 10.25 6.68 19.87
CA ALA A 331 9.41 7.87 19.99
C ALA A 331 9.18 8.56 18.63
N SER A 332 10.12 8.42 17.68
CA SER A 332 10.07 9.00 16.34
C SER A 332 10.78 8.15 15.30
N MET A 333 10.54 8.43 14.01
CA MET A 333 11.26 7.82 12.90
C MET A 333 12.74 8.19 12.90
N ALA A 334 13.09 9.40 13.35
CA ALA A 334 14.47 9.82 13.53
C ALA A 334 15.22 8.92 14.54
N GLU A 335 14.62 8.64 15.72
CA GLU A 335 15.23 7.76 16.73
C GLU A 335 15.40 6.33 16.19
N PHE A 336 14.40 5.84 15.44
CA PHE A 336 14.48 4.51 14.83
C PHE A 336 15.59 4.43 13.76
N GLY A 337 15.68 5.44 12.89
CA GLY A 337 16.72 5.53 11.86
C GLY A 337 18.12 5.64 12.43
N GLU A 338 18.32 6.45 13.48
CA GLU A 338 19.59 6.55 14.18
C GLU A 338 19.99 5.20 14.82
N ALA A 339 19.03 4.51 15.44
CA ALA A 339 19.27 3.21 16.04
C ALA A 339 19.66 2.16 14.97
N LEU A 340 18.99 2.14 13.82
CA LEU A 340 19.35 1.29 12.67
C LEU A 340 20.76 1.58 12.14
N GLY A 341 21.12 2.86 11.98
CA GLY A 341 22.44 3.25 11.48
C GLY A 341 23.60 2.79 12.38
N LYS A 342 23.35 2.57 13.68
CA LYS A 342 24.34 2.10 14.66
C LYS A 342 24.49 0.57 14.71
N THR A 343 23.76 -0.18 13.88
CA THR A 343 23.83 -1.66 13.88
C THR A 343 24.71 -2.24 12.79
N GLN A 344 25.35 -1.38 11.98
CA GLN A 344 26.27 -1.79 10.91
C GLN A 344 27.65 -2.13 11.44
#